data_AF-A0A9Q4BSR3-F1
#
_entry.id   AF-A0A9Q4BSR3-F1
#
_cell.length_a   1.000
_cell.length_b   1.000
_cell.length_c   1.000
_cell.angle_alpha   90.00
_cell.angle_beta   90.00
_cell.angle_gamma   90.00
#
_symmetry.space_group_name_H-M   'P 1'
#
loop_
_entity.id
_entity.type
_entity.pdbx_description
1 polymer ?
#
loop_
_entity_poly.entity_id
_entity_poly.type
_entity_poly.pdbx_seq_one_letter_code
_entity_poly.pdbx_strand_id
1 'polypeptide(L)'
;MKNLNMSQLFDKLNDVKVLFQYGQKVVPVLQSLVDFMQETVPLLENINHSIADSTAKIPKASDQINNVTNATELATTEILDLVDAISSNVYKIESKLQAINEAEAKKDEIFEKLKNLLSGNSDAGKLLEEYSAIESTKKNIEEITTMFPKIKDDSYNITLSLQVQDITSQQLAAVDHLIDSVQEKLASLIQDIDDTQIEEFNSAAAAPSSGSGIQAPQGATFDPNASYNKNDNRQDMVDAVINMEKASQAEIDKLFS
;
A
#
# COMPACT_ATOMS: atom_id res chain seq x y z
N MET A 1 -36.52 -65.23 -58.52
CA MET A 1 -36.38 -64.75 -57.12
C MET A 1 -35.60 -63.45 -57.12
N LYS A 2 -36.28 -62.30 -57.02
CA LYS A 2 -35.65 -60.97 -57.16
C LYS A 2 -36.37 -60.01 -56.19
N ASN A 3 -36.12 -60.17 -54.88
CA ASN A 3 -36.72 -59.37 -53.81
C ASN A 3 -35.73 -59.09 -52.65
N LEU A 4 -34.41 -59.15 -52.87
CA LEU A 4 -33.41 -58.85 -51.82
C LEU A 4 -32.81 -57.43 -51.90
N ASN A 5 -32.95 -56.71 -53.01
CA ASN A 5 -32.32 -55.38 -53.16
C ASN A 5 -33.11 -54.23 -52.51
N MET A 6 -34.44 -54.32 -52.44
CA MET A 6 -35.25 -53.20 -51.98
C MET A 6 -35.30 -53.11 -50.45
N SER A 7 -35.22 -54.24 -49.74
CA SER A 7 -35.14 -54.26 -48.27
C SER A 7 -33.84 -53.64 -47.76
N GLN A 8 -32.70 -53.99 -48.37
CA GLN A 8 -31.39 -53.42 -48.01
C GLN A 8 -31.30 -51.91 -48.31
N LEU A 9 -31.95 -51.45 -49.39
CA LEU A 9 -32.07 -50.02 -49.68
C LEU A 9 -32.92 -49.31 -48.61
N PHE A 10 -34.00 -49.96 -48.16
CA PHE A 10 -34.87 -49.44 -47.10
C PHE A 10 -34.15 -49.37 -45.75
N ASP A 11 -33.34 -50.39 -45.41
CA ASP A 11 -32.53 -50.41 -44.20
C ASP A 11 -31.47 -49.30 -44.24
N LYS A 12 -30.76 -49.10 -45.37
CA LYS A 12 -29.83 -47.98 -45.53
C LYS A 12 -30.52 -46.61 -45.49
N LEU A 13 -31.72 -46.47 -46.04
CA LEU A 13 -32.54 -45.26 -45.92
C LEU A 13 -32.97 -45.02 -44.47
N ASN A 14 -33.24 -46.09 -43.72
CA ASN A 14 -33.56 -46.02 -42.30
C ASN A 14 -32.34 -45.62 -41.47
N ASP A 15 -31.14 -46.11 -41.80
CA ASP A 15 -29.88 -45.68 -41.17
C ASP A 15 -29.62 -44.19 -41.42
N VAL A 16 -29.85 -43.71 -42.64
CA VAL A 16 -29.76 -42.27 -42.98
C VAL A 16 -30.79 -41.46 -42.19
N LYS A 17 -32.03 -41.96 -42.04
CA LYS A 17 -33.09 -41.33 -41.24
C LYS A 17 -32.71 -41.25 -39.75
N VAL A 18 -32.09 -42.29 -39.21
CA VAL A 18 -31.58 -42.31 -37.82
C VAL A 18 -30.46 -41.27 -37.66
N LEU A 19 -29.59 -41.14 -38.67
CA LEU A 19 -28.52 -40.13 -38.69
C LEU A 19 -29.08 -38.69 -38.72
N PHE A 20 -30.15 -38.47 -39.49
CA PHE A 20 -30.88 -37.19 -39.48
C PHE A 20 -31.63 -36.92 -38.15
N GLN A 21 -32.22 -37.94 -37.54
CA GLN A 21 -32.83 -37.80 -36.20
C GLN A 21 -31.79 -37.49 -35.13
N TYR A 22 -30.57 -38.02 -35.26
CA TYR A 22 -29.45 -37.70 -34.40
C TYR A 22 -28.96 -36.26 -34.65
N GLY A 23 -28.84 -35.86 -35.92
CA GLY A 23 -28.54 -34.48 -36.31
C GLY A 23 -29.54 -33.46 -35.75
N GLN A 24 -30.85 -33.78 -35.76
CA GLN A 24 -31.89 -32.95 -35.14
C GLN A 24 -31.72 -32.78 -33.63
N LYS A 25 -31.07 -33.73 -32.94
CA LYS A 25 -30.75 -33.63 -31.50
C LYS A 25 -29.43 -32.89 -31.24
N VAL A 26 -28.49 -32.92 -32.19
CA VAL A 26 -27.19 -32.24 -32.08
C VAL A 26 -27.30 -30.75 -32.41
N VAL A 27 -28.16 -30.36 -33.35
CA VAL A 27 -28.35 -28.95 -33.75
C VAL A 27 -28.71 -28.03 -32.57
N PRO A 28 -29.66 -28.37 -31.67
CA PRO A 28 -29.95 -27.56 -30.49
C PRO A 28 -28.75 -27.39 -29.54
N VAL A 29 -27.92 -28.42 -29.39
CA VAL A 29 -26.72 -28.37 -28.53
C VAL A 29 -25.66 -27.45 -29.13
N LEU A 30 -25.44 -27.53 -30.45
CA LEU A 30 -24.57 -26.61 -31.17
C LEU A 30 -25.09 -25.17 -31.11
N GLN A 31 -26.41 -24.97 -31.20
CA GLN A 31 -27.02 -23.65 -31.04
C GLN A 31 -26.77 -23.09 -29.64
N SER A 32 -27.00 -23.88 -28.59
CA SER A 32 -26.71 -23.46 -27.21
C SER A 32 -25.23 -23.17 -26.98
N LEU A 33 -24.32 -23.88 -27.64
CA LEU A 33 -22.89 -23.58 -27.59
C LEU A 33 -22.55 -22.27 -28.30
N VAL A 34 -23.18 -22.00 -29.45
CA VAL A 34 -23.01 -20.74 -30.18
C VAL A 34 -23.58 -19.56 -29.38
N ASP A 35 -24.76 -19.71 -28.79
CA ASP A 35 -25.39 -18.70 -27.94
C ASP A 35 -24.50 -18.43 -26.70
N PHE A 36 -23.96 -19.49 -26.08
CA PHE A 36 -23.00 -19.37 -24.98
C PHE A 36 -21.72 -18.64 -25.40
N MET A 37 -21.13 -18.96 -26.55
CA MET A 37 -19.95 -18.26 -27.07
C MET A 37 -20.25 -16.79 -27.38
N GLN A 38 -21.44 -16.49 -27.91
CA GLN A 38 -21.90 -15.11 -28.17
C GLN A 38 -22.02 -14.27 -26.89
N GLU A 39 -22.34 -14.88 -25.75
CA GLU A 39 -22.41 -14.17 -24.46
C GLU A 39 -21.05 -14.10 -23.75
N THR A 40 -20.26 -15.18 -23.82
CA THR A 40 -19.04 -15.34 -23.01
C THR A 40 -17.84 -14.60 -23.61
N VAL A 41 -17.71 -14.57 -24.94
CA VAL A 41 -16.59 -13.88 -25.61
C VAL A 41 -16.62 -12.37 -25.34
N PRO A 42 -17.75 -11.65 -25.51
CA PRO A 42 -17.80 -10.22 -25.18
C PRO A 42 -17.58 -9.92 -23.70
N LEU A 43 -17.96 -10.83 -22.80
CA LEU A 43 -17.70 -10.68 -21.36
C LEU A 43 -16.19 -10.74 -21.07
N LEU A 44 -15.49 -11.72 -21.67
CA LEU A 44 -14.04 -11.84 -21.58
C LEU A 44 -13.32 -10.61 -22.16
N GLU A 45 -13.79 -10.08 -23.29
CA GLU A 45 -13.22 -8.89 -23.92
C GLU A 45 -13.40 -7.63 -23.05
N ASN A 46 -14.58 -7.46 -22.42
CA ASN A 46 -14.82 -6.39 -21.45
C ASN A 46 -13.94 -6.51 -20.20
N ILE A 47 -13.74 -7.74 -19.69
CA ILE A 47 -12.85 -7.99 -18.54
C ILE A 47 -11.41 -7.65 -18.92
N ASN A 48 -10.94 -8.10 -20.08
CA ASN A 48 -9.59 -7.81 -20.57
C ASN A 48 -9.37 -6.30 -20.69
N HIS A 49 -10.30 -5.58 -21.31
CA HIS A 49 -10.23 -4.12 -21.41
C HIS A 49 -10.22 -3.44 -20.03
N SER A 50 -11.07 -3.88 -19.09
CA SER A 50 -11.13 -3.33 -17.74
C SER A 50 -9.85 -3.57 -16.94
N ILE A 51 -9.22 -4.75 -17.11
CA ILE A 51 -7.93 -5.07 -16.49
C ILE A 51 -6.81 -4.23 -17.11
N ALA A 52 -6.79 -4.09 -18.43
CA ALA A 52 -5.79 -3.29 -19.13
C ALA A 52 -5.85 -1.82 -18.70
N ASP A 53 -7.05 -1.25 -18.63
CA ASP A 53 -7.30 0.11 -18.15
C ASP A 53 -6.87 0.31 -16.69
N SER A 54 -7.12 -0.69 -15.83
CA SER A 54 -6.73 -0.65 -14.41
C SER A 54 -5.21 -0.73 -14.25
N THR A 55 -4.58 -1.64 -15.00
CA THR A 55 -3.11 -1.81 -15.05
C THR A 55 -2.42 -0.53 -15.51
N ALA A 56 -3.03 0.24 -16.42
CA ALA A 56 -2.48 1.52 -16.86
C ALA A 56 -2.62 2.67 -15.85
N LYS A 57 -3.59 2.59 -14.91
CA LYS A 57 -3.86 3.64 -13.91
C LYS A 57 -3.11 3.41 -12.59
N ILE A 58 -2.86 2.15 -12.24
CA ILE A 58 -2.15 1.73 -11.04
C ILE A 58 -0.79 2.44 -10.87
N PRO A 59 0.11 2.49 -11.88
CA PRO A 59 1.41 3.14 -11.75
C PRO A 59 1.29 4.63 -11.43
N LYS A 60 0.29 5.30 -12.02
CA LYS A 60 0.04 6.73 -11.74
C LYS A 60 -0.38 6.96 -10.29
N ALA A 61 -1.13 6.03 -9.71
CA ALA A 61 -1.53 6.11 -8.30
C ALA A 61 -0.33 5.87 -7.37
N SER A 62 0.53 4.91 -7.71
CA SER A 62 1.82 4.68 -7.03
C SER A 62 2.71 5.95 -7.06
N ASP A 63 2.94 6.52 -8.24
CA ASP A 63 3.69 7.77 -8.40
C ASP A 63 3.07 8.91 -7.58
N GLN A 64 1.74 9.02 -7.57
CA GLN A 64 1.03 10.03 -6.79
C GLN A 64 1.25 9.85 -5.29
N ILE A 65 1.22 8.60 -4.79
CA ILE A 65 1.50 8.26 -3.40
C ILE A 65 2.93 8.66 -3.05
N ASN A 66 3.91 8.28 -3.87
CA ASN A 66 5.32 8.61 -3.65
C ASN A 66 5.56 10.13 -3.60
N ASN A 67 4.95 10.89 -4.53
CA ASN A 67 5.04 12.34 -4.53
C ASN A 67 4.42 12.97 -3.27
N VAL A 68 3.25 12.49 -2.84
CA VAL A 68 2.60 12.97 -1.62
C VAL A 68 3.44 12.63 -0.40
N THR A 69 3.98 11.42 -0.31
CA THR A 69 4.88 11.01 0.79
C THR A 69 6.11 11.92 0.87
N ASN A 70 6.79 12.16 -0.26
CA ASN A 70 7.97 13.03 -0.31
C ASN A 70 7.65 14.48 0.09
N ALA A 71 6.56 15.04 -0.45
CA ALA A 71 6.12 16.40 -0.11
C ALA A 71 5.75 16.51 1.38
N THR A 72 5.18 15.44 1.92
CA THR A 72 4.79 15.34 3.33
C THR A 72 6.02 15.27 4.24
N GLU A 73 7.03 14.48 3.89
CA GLU A 73 8.32 14.42 4.61
C GLU A 73 9.05 15.78 4.60
N LEU A 74 9.07 16.47 3.45
CA LEU A 74 9.66 17.79 3.31
C LEU A 74 8.94 18.82 4.18
N ALA A 75 7.60 18.87 4.12
CA ALA A 75 6.81 19.76 4.96
C ALA A 75 7.02 19.49 6.46
N THR A 76 7.17 18.23 6.85
CA THR A 76 7.44 17.85 8.24
C THR A 76 8.81 18.29 8.70
N THR A 77 9.82 18.15 7.85
CA THR A 77 11.17 18.67 8.13
C THR A 77 11.12 20.19 8.33
N GLU A 78 10.41 20.92 7.46
CA GLU A 78 10.22 22.38 7.61
C GLU A 78 9.49 22.73 8.91
N ILE A 79 8.48 21.96 9.32
CA ILE A 79 7.79 22.18 10.60
C ILE A 79 8.75 21.94 11.77
N LEU A 80 9.58 20.90 11.73
CA LEU A 80 10.56 20.62 12.78
C LEU A 80 11.60 21.74 12.90
N ASP A 81 12.11 22.26 11.77
CA ASP A 81 13.01 23.41 11.77
C ASP A 81 12.37 24.65 12.40
N LEU A 82 11.08 24.89 12.12
CA LEU A 82 10.32 25.98 12.72
C LEU A 82 10.12 25.78 14.23
N VAL A 83 9.86 24.55 14.68
CA VAL A 83 9.73 24.19 16.10
C VAL A 83 11.06 24.41 16.85
N ASP A 84 12.18 24.05 16.24
CA ASP A 84 13.51 24.31 16.79
C ASP A 84 13.81 25.80 16.88
N ALA A 85 13.45 26.57 15.84
CA ALA A 85 13.56 28.03 15.86
C ALA A 85 12.70 28.66 16.95
N ILE A 86 11.46 28.19 17.15
CA ILE A 86 10.57 28.62 18.24
C ILE A 86 11.22 28.33 19.58
N SER A 87 11.70 27.10 19.79
CA SER A 87 12.37 26.69 21.03
C SER A 87 13.59 27.57 21.34
N SER A 88 14.43 27.81 20.33
CA SER A 88 15.59 28.70 20.46
C SER A 88 15.19 30.13 20.83
N ASN A 89 14.15 30.66 20.20
CA ASN A 89 13.65 32.00 20.48
C ASN A 89 13.03 32.11 21.88
N VAL A 90 12.29 31.09 22.32
CA VAL A 90 11.75 31.00 23.68
C VAL A 90 12.88 31.06 24.70
N TYR A 91 13.95 30.27 24.55
CA TYR A 91 15.10 30.33 25.46
C TYR A 91 15.77 31.71 25.49
N LYS A 92 15.92 32.38 24.33
CA LYS A 92 16.47 33.74 24.26
C LYS A 92 15.59 34.76 24.98
N ILE A 93 14.27 34.64 24.83
CA ILE A 93 13.31 35.54 25.47
C ILE A 93 13.30 35.29 27.00
N GLU A 94 13.28 34.03 27.42
CA GLU A 94 13.33 33.63 28.83
C GLU A 94 14.60 34.18 29.51
N SER A 95 15.76 34.01 28.89
CA SER A 95 17.03 34.56 29.40
C SER A 95 17.01 36.09 29.52
N LYS A 96 16.45 36.80 28.53
CA LYS A 96 16.32 38.26 28.59
C LYS A 96 15.34 38.69 29.68
N LEU A 97 14.22 38.01 29.85
CA LEU A 97 13.25 38.29 30.92
C LEU A 97 13.85 38.02 32.30
N GLN A 98 14.64 36.98 32.45
CA GLN A 98 15.36 36.70 33.70
C GLN A 98 16.33 37.83 34.05
N ALA A 99 17.10 38.33 33.08
CA ALA A 99 17.99 39.49 33.29
C ALA A 99 17.21 40.76 33.67
N ILE A 100 16.03 41.00 33.08
CA ILE A 100 15.16 42.13 33.46
C ILE A 100 14.62 41.93 34.88
N ASN A 101 14.21 40.72 35.25
CA ASN A 101 13.73 40.41 36.59
C ASN A 101 14.80 40.65 37.65
N GLU A 102 16.04 40.23 37.39
CA GLU A 102 17.19 40.51 38.26
C GLU A 102 17.50 42.01 38.36
N ALA A 103 17.33 42.76 37.27
CA ALA A 103 17.51 44.22 37.27
C ALA A 103 16.40 44.93 38.07
N GLU A 104 15.15 44.49 37.95
CA GLU A 104 14.02 44.99 38.75
C GLU A 104 14.24 44.68 40.24
N ALA A 105 14.69 43.47 40.60
CA ALA A 105 15.02 43.15 41.99
C ALA A 105 16.10 44.07 42.58
N LYS A 106 17.11 44.44 41.79
CA LYS A 106 18.13 45.43 42.21
C LYS A 106 17.56 46.84 42.36
N LYS A 107 16.61 47.24 41.49
CA LYS A 107 15.92 48.53 41.64
C LYS A 107 15.08 48.55 42.91
N ASP A 108 14.38 47.46 43.24
CA ASP A 108 13.63 47.31 44.49
C ASP A 108 14.55 47.47 45.71
N GLU A 109 15.73 46.85 45.71
CA GLU A 109 16.71 47.02 46.80
C GLU A 109 17.21 48.46 46.96
N ILE A 110 17.49 49.15 45.84
CA ILE A 110 17.94 50.55 45.85
C ILE A 110 16.79 51.46 46.31
N PHE A 111 15.57 51.16 45.89
CA PHE A 111 14.36 51.88 46.28
C PHE A 111 14.13 51.78 47.80
N GLU A 112 14.26 50.59 48.39
CA GLU A 112 14.16 50.42 49.85
C GLU A 112 15.28 51.16 50.60
N LYS A 113 16.51 51.19 50.06
CA LYS A 113 17.60 52.01 50.63
C LYS A 113 17.29 53.51 50.57
N LEU A 114 16.74 53.99 49.45
CA LEU A 114 16.32 55.38 49.26
C LEU A 114 15.20 55.78 50.22
N LYS A 115 14.18 54.92 50.37
CA LYS A 115 13.05 55.11 51.28
C LYS A 115 13.52 55.30 52.74
N ASN A 116 14.48 54.48 53.17
CA ASN A 116 15.05 54.59 54.51
C ASN A 116 15.83 55.90 54.72
N LEU A 117 16.59 56.36 53.72
CA LEU A 117 17.37 57.60 53.79
C LEU A 117 16.51 58.88 53.72
N LEU A 118 15.38 58.84 53.03
CA LEU A 118 14.51 59.99 52.77
C LEU A 118 13.34 60.13 53.77
N SER A 119 13.29 59.27 54.80
CA SER A 119 12.24 59.19 55.83
C SER A 119 11.98 60.51 56.61
N GLY A 120 12.86 61.51 56.48
CA GLY A 120 12.70 62.85 57.06
C GLY A 120 12.12 63.93 56.14
N ASN A 121 11.84 63.64 54.86
CA ASN A 121 11.38 64.64 53.88
C ASN A 121 9.96 64.32 53.35
N SER A 122 9.00 65.18 53.67
CA SER A 122 7.57 65.01 53.37
C SER A 122 7.24 64.93 51.87
N ASP A 123 7.96 65.67 51.01
CA ASP A 123 7.68 65.67 49.57
C ASP A 123 8.32 64.45 48.89
N ALA A 124 9.50 64.03 49.36
CA ALA A 124 10.16 62.83 48.90
C ALA A 124 9.36 61.55 49.25
N GLY A 125 8.73 61.52 50.43
CA GLY A 125 7.86 60.41 50.85
C GLY A 125 6.65 60.21 49.93
N LYS A 126 5.99 61.30 49.51
CA LYS A 126 4.85 61.24 48.58
C LYS A 126 5.23 60.71 47.20
N LEU A 127 6.35 61.16 46.64
CA LEU A 127 6.84 60.69 45.34
C LEU A 127 7.25 59.20 45.37
N LEU A 128 7.79 58.71 46.49
CA LEU A 128 8.09 57.29 46.68
C LEU A 128 6.81 56.45 46.76
N GLU A 129 5.78 56.92 47.46
CA GLU A 129 4.47 56.26 47.52
C GLU A 129 3.83 56.16 46.12
N GLU A 130 3.88 57.26 45.35
CA GLU A 130 3.38 57.32 43.97
C GLU A 130 4.14 56.37 43.04
N TYR A 131 5.46 56.26 43.18
CA TYR A 131 6.29 55.30 42.43
C TYR A 131 5.96 53.84 42.78
N SER A 132 5.71 53.55 44.06
CA SER A 132 5.33 52.20 44.50
C SER A 132 3.94 51.76 44.04
N ALA A 133 3.07 52.73 43.73
CA ALA A 133 1.72 52.50 43.24
C ALA A 133 1.66 52.24 41.72
N ILE A 134 2.74 52.49 40.98
CA ILE A 134 2.84 52.15 39.56
C ILE A 134 2.89 50.62 39.45
N GLU A 135 2.03 50.08 38.57
CA GLU A 135 1.90 48.64 38.33
C GLU A 135 3.26 47.97 38.14
N SER A 136 3.56 46.95 38.97
CA SER A 136 4.91 46.42 39.01
C SER A 136 5.22 45.68 37.71
N THR A 137 6.23 46.17 37.00
CA THR A 137 6.76 45.51 35.80
C THR A 137 7.16 44.06 36.12
N LYS A 138 7.52 43.79 37.37
CA LYS A 138 7.77 42.47 37.94
C LYS A 138 6.60 41.49 37.81
N LYS A 139 5.37 41.90 38.13
CA LYS A 139 4.19 41.02 38.05
C LYS A 139 3.93 40.58 36.60
N ASN A 140 4.02 41.51 35.66
CA ASN A 140 3.85 41.21 34.23
C ASN A 140 4.95 40.27 33.71
N ILE A 141 6.18 40.43 34.20
CA ILE A 141 7.30 39.53 33.87
C ILE A 141 7.06 38.13 34.42
N GLU A 142 6.60 38.00 35.66
CA GLU A 142 6.28 36.71 36.27
C GLU A 142 5.17 35.98 35.48
N GLU A 143 4.09 36.68 35.14
CA GLU A 143 3.00 36.11 34.33
C GLU A 143 3.50 35.62 32.96
N ILE A 144 4.30 36.40 32.25
CA ILE A 144 4.89 35.99 30.95
C ILE A 144 5.83 34.79 31.12
N THR A 145 6.62 34.77 32.19
CA THR A 145 7.58 33.68 32.45
C THR A 145 6.87 32.35 32.69
N THR A 146 5.67 32.36 33.29
CA THR A 146 4.87 31.13 33.48
C THR A 146 4.35 30.52 32.16
N MET A 147 4.35 31.26 31.05
CA MET A 147 3.87 30.75 29.75
C MET A 147 4.94 29.97 28.97
N PHE A 148 6.24 30.21 29.19
CA PHE A 148 7.30 29.52 28.44
C PHE A 148 7.33 28.00 28.61
N PRO A 149 7.12 27.43 29.82
CA PRO A 149 7.05 25.98 29.99
C PRO A 149 5.97 25.37 29.09
N LYS A 150 4.82 26.03 28.98
CA LYS A 150 3.72 25.56 28.13
C LYS A 150 4.08 25.60 26.64
N ILE A 151 4.71 26.68 26.16
CA ILE A 151 5.16 26.77 24.76
C ILE A 151 6.20 25.69 24.43
N LYS A 152 7.09 25.39 25.38
CA LYS A 152 8.09 24.34 25.24
C LYS A 152 7.48 22.94 25.21
N ASP A 153 6.52 22.67 26.10
CA ASP A 153 5.78 21.40 26.10
C ASP A 153 4.96 21.22 24.82
N ASP A 154 4.29 22.28 24.35
CA ASP A 154 3.54 22.25 23.09
C ASP A 154 4.48 21.99 21.90
N SER A 155 5.66 22.60 21.88
CA SER A 155 6.69 22.37 20.85
C SER A 155 7.17 20.91 20.84
N TYR A 156 7.44 20.35 22.01
CA TYR A 156 7.81 18.93 22.16
C TYR A 156 6.69 17.99 21.70
N ASN A 157 5.44 18.30 22.04
CA ASN A 157 4.28 17.52 21.62
C ASN A 157 4.07 17.55 20.10
N ILE A 158 4.34 18.68 19.44
CA ILE A 158 4.32 18.77 17.97
C ILE A 158 5.37 17.84 17.37
N THR A 159 6.61 17.89 17.87
CA THR A 159 7.69 16.99 17.41
C THR A 159 7.31 15.52 17.57
N LEU A 160 6.76 15.14 18.73
CA LEU A 160 6.30 13.77 18.98
C LEU A 160 5.14 13.36 18.06
N SER A 161 4.20 14.26 17.80
CA SER A 161 3.03 13.98 16.95
C SER A 161 3.41 13.74 15.49
N LEU A 162 4.43 14.46 15.00
CA LEU A 162 4.94 14.29 13.63
C LEU A 162 5.69 12.96 13.43
N GLN A 163 6.17 12.31 14.49
CA GLN A 163 6.85 11.00 14.37
C GLN A 163 5.93 9.86 13.91
N VAL A 164 4.61 9.96 14.10
CA VAL A 164 3.65 8.97 13.56
C VAL A 164 3.71 8.89 12.04
N GLN A 165 4.21 9.94 11.38
CA GLN A 165 4.28 10.03 9.94
C GLN A 165 5.30 9.07 9.32
N ASP A 166 6.39 8.74 10.02
CA ASP A 166 7.34 7.71 9.56
C ASP A 166 6.66 6.34 9.43
N ILE A 167 5.73 6.02 10.35
CA ILE A 167 4.92 4.79 10.27
C ILE A 167 3.99 4.85 9.05
N THR A 168 3.40 6.02 8.77
CA THR A 168 2.53 6.18 7.60
C THR A 168 3.30 6.07 6.28
N SER A 169 4.52 6.61 6.19
CA SER A 169 5.40 6.48 5.03
C SER A 169 5.79 5.03 4.78
N GLN A 170 6.11 4.28 5.84
CA GLN A 170 6.40 2.84 5.74
C GLN A 170 5.19 2.04 5.27
N GLN A 171 3.99 2.35 5.79
CA GLN A 171 2.76 1.70 5.36
C GLN A 171 2.43 2.01 3.89
N LEU A 172 2.63 3.26 3.45
CA LEU A 172 2.46 3.64 2.05
C LEU A 172 3.47 2.94 1.13
N ALA A 173 4.73 2.83 1.54
CA ALA A 173 5.75 2.08 0.78
C ALA A 173 5.40 0.58 0.65
N ALA A 174 4.86 -0.04 1.71
CA ALA A 174 4.38 -1.41 1.65
C ALA A 174 3.18 -1.56 0.70
N VAL A 175 2.26 -0.59 0.70
CA VAL A 175 1.14 -0.53 -0.25
C VAL A 175 1.63 -0.37 -1.68
N ASP A 176 2.66 0.45 -1.91
CA ASP A 176 3.27 0.68 -3.22
C ASP A 176 3.78 -0.63 -3.83
N HIS A 177 4.56 -1.41 -3.06
CA HIS A 177 5.02 -2.73 -3.49
C HIS A 177 3.88 -3.73 -3.75
N LEU A 178 2.78 -3.65 -3.00
CA LEU A 178 1.60 -4.48 -3.27
C LEU A 178 0.92 -4.07 -4.57
N ILE A 179 0.86 -2.77 -4.86
CA ILE A 179 0.31 -2.22 -6.09
C ILE A 179 1.13 -2.68 -7.30
N ASP A 180 2.45 -2.64 -7.22
CA ASP A 180 3.36 -3.16 -8.26
C ASP A 180 3.14 -4.66 -8.51
N SER A 181 3.05 -5.46 -7.43
CA SER A 181 2.82 -6.90 -7.57
C SER A 181 1.46 -7.22 -8.20
N VAL A 182 0.43 -6.43 -7.89
CA VAL A 182 -0.89 -6.56 -8.54
C VAL A 182 -0.79 -6.20 -10.01
N GLN A 183 -0.09 -5.12 -10.36
CA GLN A 183 0.13 -4.72 -11.75
C GLN A 183 0.82 -5.83 -12.54
N GLU A 184 1.93 -6.39 -12.04
CA GLU A 184 2.67 -7.46 -12.71
C GLU A 184 1.79 -8.69 -12.95
N LYS A 185 0.99 -9.09 -11.95
CA LYS A 185 0.05 -10.20 -12.12
C LYS A 185 -1.04 -9.93 -13.14
N LEU A 186 -1.61 -8.73 -13.15
CA LEU A 186 -2.64 -8.37 -14.13
C LEU A 186 -2.06 -8.28 -15.55
N ALA A 187 -0.85 -7.76 -15.70
CA ALA A 187 -0.15 -7.72 -16.99
C ALA A 187 0.16 -9.13 -17.50
N SER A 188 0.67 -10.02 -16.64
CA SER A 188 0.87 -11.45 -16.98
C SER A 188 -0.44 -12.11 -17.40
N LEU A 189 -1.54 -11.85 -16.69
CA LEU A 189 -2.83 -12.46 -17.01
C LEU A 189 -3.37 -12.01 -18.37
N ILE A 190 -3.19 -10.72 -18.73
CA ILE A 190 -3.54 -10.23 -20.07
C ILE A 190 -2.70 -10.94 -21.12
N GLN A 191 -1.39 -11.05 -20.90
CA GLN A 191 -0.48 -11.69 -21.84
C GLN A 191 -0.81 -13.17 -22.04
N ASP A 192 -1.11 -13.90 -20.97
CA ASP A 192 -1.51 -15.31 -21.03
C ASP A 192 -2.83 -15.50 -21.81
N ILE A 193 -3.78 -14.56 -21.71
CA ILE A 193 -5.05 -14.59 -22.45
C ILE A 193 -4.85 -14.26 -23.94
N ASP A 194 -3.93 -13.35 -24.27
CA ASP A 194 -3.64 -12.99 -25.66
C ASP A 194 -2.88 -14.12 -26.37
N ASP A 195 -1.87 -14.69 -25.71
CA ASP A 195 -1.08 -15.81 -26.25
C ASP A 195 -1.95 -17.06 -26.49
N THR A 196 -2.93 -17.33 -25.62
CA THR A 196 -3.88 -18.46 -25.81
C THR A 196 -4.86 -18.25 -26.97
N GLN A 197 -5.25 -17.01 -27.30
CA GLN A 197 -6.11 -16.73 -28.47
C GLN A 197 -5.35 -16.88 -29.80
N ILE A 198 -4.04 -16.63 -29.82
CA ILE A 198 -3.22 -16.67 -31.03
C ILE A 198 -2.87 -18.12 -31.44
N GLU A 199 -2.69 -19.04 -30.50
CA GLU A 199 -2.39 -20.45 -30.83
C GLU A 199 -3.57 -21.21 -31.45
N GLU A 200 -4.81 -20.88 -31.06
CA GLU A 200 -6.00 -21.61 -31.52
C GLU A 200 -6.39 -21.24 -32.96
N PHE A 201 -6.18 -19.99 -33.38
CA PHE A 201 -6.46 -19.55 -34.76
C PHE A 201 -5.36 -19.92 -35.77
N ASN A 202 -4.09 -19.89 -35.35
CA ASN A 202 -2.98 -20.25 -36.25
C ASN A 202 -2.91 -21.77 -36.51
N SER A 203 -3.33 -22.59 -35.54
CA SER A 203 -3.44 -24.04 -35.70
C SER A 203 -4.57 -24.47 -36.66
N ALA A 204 -5.59 -23.62 -36.84
CA ALA A 204 -6.68 -23.85 -37.80
C ALA A 204 -6.37 -23.31 -39.22
N ALA A 205 -5.51 -22.30 -39.35
CA ALA A 205 -5.15 -21.70 -40.64
C ALA A 205 -3.92 -22.36 -41.33
N ALA A 206 -3.13 -23.14 -40.60
CA ALA A 206 -1.93 -23.80 -41.11
C ALA A 206 -2.14 -25.28 -41.50
N ALA A 207 -3.28 -25.61 -42.13
CA ALA A 207 -3.46 -26.90 -42.77
C ALA A 207 -2.94 -26.86 -44.23
N PRO A 208 -1.73 -27.35 -44.55
CA PRO A 208 -1.47 -27.83 -45.88
C PRO A 208 -2.29 -29.12 -46.08
N SER A 209 -2.93 -29.20 -47.23
CA SER A 209 -3.50 -30.42 -47.80
C SER A 209 -2.56 -31.62 -47.58
N SER A 210 -3.01 -32.63 -46.82
CA SER A 210 -2.83 -34.07 -47.07
C SER A 210 -3.04 -34.91 -45.79
N GLY A 211 -3.95 -35.88 -45.84
CA GLY A 211 -3.89 -37.13 -45.08
C GLY A 211 -3.94 -37.01 -43.55
N SER A 212 -5.13 -37.19 -42.97
CA SER A 212 -5.35 -37.39 -41.53
C SER A 212 -4.44 -38.47 -40.95
N GLY A 213 -3.52 -38.05 -40.08
CA GLY A 213 -2.73 -38.90 -39.20
C GLY A 213 -2.45 -38.11 -37.92
N ILE A 214 -3.16 -38.45 -36.84
CA ILE A 214 -2.99 -37.87 -35.51
C ILE A 214 -1.53 -38.08 -35.09
N GLN A 215 -0.73 -37.02 -35.02
CA GLN A 215 0.63 -37.07 -34.49
C GLN A 215 0.61 -36.84 -32.99
N ALA A 216 0.74 -37.94 -32.25
CA ALA A 216 1.01 -37.92 -30.82
C ALA A 216 2.39 -37.28 -30.55
N PRO A 217 2.55 -36.51 -29.46
CA PRO A 217 3.81 -35.87 -29.12
C PRO A 217 4.90 -36.92 -28.88
N GLN A 218 6.00 -36.86 -29.65
CA GLN A 218 7.17 -37.69 -29.42
C GLN A 218 7.81 -37.32 -28.08
N GLY A 219 7.66 -38.21 -27.09
CA GLY A 219 8.27 -38.05 -25.77
C GLY A 219 7.43 -38.57 -24.61
N ALA A 220 6.12 -38.80 -24.80
CA ALA A 220 5.28 -39.45 -23.80
C ALA A 220 5.59 -40.96 -23.74
N THR A 221 6.65 -41.32 -23.02
CA THR A 221 6.97 -42.71 -22.70
C THR A 221 5.93 -43.20 -21.70
N PHE A 222 4.89 -43.85 -22.20
CA PHE A 222 3.92 -44.56 -21.38
C PHE A 222 4.63 -45.75 -20.73
N ASP A 223 4.92 -45.67 -19.43
CA ASP A 223 5.48 -46.78 -18.65
C ASP A 223 4.33 -47.67 -18.11
N PRO A 224 4.14 -48.88 -18.64
CA PRO A 224 3.06 -49.78 -18.22
C PRO A 224 3.26 -50.33 -16.79
N ASN A 225 4.43 -50.12 -16.18
CA ASN A 225 4.74 -50.58 -14.83
C ASN A 225 4.72 -49.45 -13.78
N ALA A 226 4.27 -48.25 -14.14
CA ALA A 226 4.11 -47.15 -13.19
C ALA A 226 3.00 -47.49 -12.17
N SER A 227 3.39 -48.08 -11.04
CA SER A 227 2.47 -48.30 -9.91
C SER A 227 2.43 -47.05 -9.03
N TYR A 228 1.24 -46.49 -8.84
CA TYR A 228 1.01 -45.42 -7.85
C TYR A 228 1.26 -45.97 -6.44
N ASN A 229 2.35 -45.55 -5.80
CA ASN A 229 2.68 -45.92 -4.43
C ASN A 229 2.51 -44.71 -3.51
N LYS A 230 1.41 -44.71 -2.75
CA LYS A 230 1.11 -43.69 -1.73
C LYS A 230 1.80 -44.09 -0.44
N ASN A 231 3.09 -43.78 -0.32
CA ASN A 231 3.85 -44.06 0.90
C ASN A 231 4.29 -42.74 1.54
N ASP A 232 3.80 -42.47 2.75
CA ASP A 232 4.00 -41.22 3.53
C ASP A 232 5.48 -40.90 3.80
N ASN A 233 6.36 -41.90 3.75
CA ASN A 233 7.80 -41.73 4.02
C ASN A 233 8.51 -40.70 3.13
N ARG A 234 7.98 -40.41 1.92
CA ARG A 234 8.54 -39.34 1.06
C ARG A 234 8.13 -37.95 1.52
N GLN A 235 6.93 -37.82 2.09
CA GLN A 235 6.46 -36.57 2.70
C GLN A 235 7.27 -36.30 3.98
N ASP A 236 7.49 -37.33 4.81
CA ASP A 236 8.30 -37.22 6.03
C ASP A 236 9.76 -36.82 5.76
N MET A 237 10.37 -37.29 4.66
CA MET A 237 11.70 -36.86 4.25
C MET A 237 11.74 -35.40 3.80
N VAL A 238 10.70 -34.93 3.12
CA VAL A 238 10.60 -33.53 2.68
C VAL A 238 10.37 -32.61 3.88
N ASP A 239 9.51 -33.02 4.81
CA ASP A 239 9.22 -32.26 6.03
C ASP A 239 10.44 -32.23 6.98
N ALA A 240 11.26 -33.28 7.00
CA ALA A 240 12.53 -33.31 7.75
C ALA A 240 13.57 -32.33 7.19
N VAL A 241 13.66 -32.19 5.86
CA VAL A 241 14.57 -31.20 5.22
C VAL A 241 14.09 -29.78 5.49
N ILE A 242 12.78 -29.52 5.40
CA ILE A 242 12.19 -28.20 5.66
C ILE A 242 12.34 -27.80 7.13
N ASN A 243 12.26 -28.74 8.07
CA ASN A 243 12.48 -28.45 9.49
C ASN A 243 13.96 -28.30 9.88
N MET A 244 14.91 -28.77 9.06
CA MET A 244 16.35 -28.52 9.28
C MET A 244 16.76 -27.08 8.91
N GLU A 245 16.02 -26.39 8.03
CA GLU A 245 16.34 -25.02 7.57
C GLU A 245 15.58 -23.90 8.30
N LYS A 246 14.78 -24.22 9.33
CA LYS A 246 14.23 -23.18 10.22
C LYS A 246 15.32 -22.67 11.16
N ALA A 247 16.14 -21.74 10.66
CA ALA A 247 16.97 -20.88 11.51
C ALA A 247 16.08 -20.33 12.64
N SER A 248 16.51 -20.55 13.88
CA SER A 248 15.69 -20.15 15.02
C SER A 248 15.52 -18.62 15.01
N GLN A 249 14.32 -18.14 15.36
CA GLN A 249 14.00 -16.70 15.40
C GLN A 249 15.06 -15.88 16.19
N ALA A 250 15.75 -16.52 17.14
CA ALA A 250 16.84 -15.94 17.92
C ALA A 250 18.13 -15.64 17.11
N GLU A 251 18.40 -16.33 16.00
CA GLU A 251 19.51 -16.00 15.09
C GLU A 251 19.15 -14.86 14.15
N ILE A 252 17.87 -14.76 13.76
CA ILE A 252 17.35 -13.65 12.95
C ILE A 252 17.39 -12.36 13.77
N ASP A 253 16.94 -12.38 15.03
CA ASP A 253 16.96 -11.20 15.91
C ASP A 253 18.39 -10.68 16.22
N LYS A 254 19.41 -11.52 16.10
CA LYS A 254 20.82 -11.16 16.32
C LYS A 254 21.47 -10.46 15.11
N LEU A 255 20.85 -10.56 13.93
CA LEU A 255 21.28 -9.88 12.71
C LEU A 255 20.72 -8.45 12.60
N PHE A 256 19.73 -8.09 13.41
CA PHE A 256 19.06 -6.80 13.40
C PHE A 256 19.25 -5.98 14.70
N SER A 257 20.24 -6.34 15.52
CA SER A 257 20.66 -5.60 16.73
C SER A 257 22.05 -4.99 16.58
#